data_AF-A0A8I0HA09-F1
#
_entry.id   AF-A0A8I0HA09-F1
#
_cell.length_a   1.000
_cell.length_b   1.000
_cell.length_c   1.000
_cell.angle_alpha   90.00
_cell.angle_beta   90.00
_cell.angle_gamma   90.00
#
_symmetry.space_group_name_H-M   'P 1'
#
loop_
_entity.id
_entity.type
_entity.pdbx_description
1 polymer ?
#
loop_
_entity_poly.entity_id
_entity_poly.type
_entity_poly.pdbx_seq_one_letter_code
_entity_poly.pdbx_strand_id
1 'polypeptide(L)'
;DSKYLRLFVADAGYGSEQNYMAIIDDFNKTPLITYGMFIKDKTRKFKSDIFKTQNWKYDELNDEFICPNNKRIGFKRYAYRNDRYGFKRDF
;
A
#
# COMPACT_ATOMS: atom_id res chain seq x y z
N ASP A 1 29.04 -6.41 13.95
CA ASP A 1 28.04 -5.74 14.81
C ASP A 1 27.46 -4.40 14.34
N SER A 2 27.68 -3.90 13.10
CA SER A 2 27.00 -2.64 12.66
C SER A 2 25.68 -2.83 11.90
N LYS A 3 25.28 -4.08 11.59
CA LYS A 3 24.12 -4.37 10.73
C LYS A 3 22.78 -3.99 11.37
N TYR A 4 22.67 -4.07 12.70
CA TYR A 4 21.44 -3.75 13.44
C TYR A 4 21.27 -2.26 13.73
N LEU A 5 22.33 -1.46 13.69
CA LEU A 5 22.24 -0.02 13.96
C LEU A 5 21.45 0.73 12.87
N ARG A 6 21.33 0.12 11.69
CA ARG A 6 20.63 0.66 10.51
C ARG A 6 19.19 0.16 10.35
N LEU A 7 18.74 -0.79 11.18
CA LEU A 7 17.42 -1.41 11.05
C LEU A 7 16.44 -0.82 12.06
N PHE A 8 15.20 -0.60 11.64
CA PHE A 8 14.08 -0.24 12.51
C PHE A 8 13.06 -1.38 12.48
N VAL A 9 12.93 -2.12 13.58
CA VAL A 9 12.10 -3.32 13.67
C VAL A 9 10.88 -3.02 14.54
N ALA A 10 9.70 -3.33 14.03
CA ALA A 10 8.44 -3.20 14.75
C ALA A 10 7.39 -4.18 14.19
N ASP A 11 6.29 -4.37 14.92
CA ASP A 11 5.17 -5.19 14.45
C ASP A 11 4.26 -4.46 13.44
N ALA A 12 3.28 -5.18 12.92
CA ALA A 12 2.40 -4.70 11.85
C ALA A 12 1.56 -3.48 12.21
N GLY A 13 1.35 -3.19 13.50
CA GLY A 13 0.67 -2.00 13.98
C GLY A 13 1.43 -0.71 13.65
N TYR A 14 2.74 -0.80 13.45
CA TYR A 14 3.58 0.32 13.02
C TYR A 14 3.77 0.40 11.49
N GLY A 15 3.17 -0.51 10.72
CA GLY A 15 3.34 -0.57 9.26
C GLY A 15 2.46 0.40 8.46
N SER A 16 2.33 1.66 8.92
CA SER A 16 1.65 2.72 8.16
C SER A 16 2.63 3.41 7.21
N GLU A 17 2.12 3.91 6.08
CA GLU A 17 2.90 4.70 5.11
C GLU A 17 3.69 5.83 5.79
N GLN A 18 3.03 6.55 6.71
CA GLN A 18 3.62 7.59 7.55
C GLN A 18 4.88 7.13 8.28
N ASN A 19 4.79 5.97 8.93
CA ASN A 19 5.89 5.44 9.71
C ASN A 19 7.03 4.97 8.80
N TYR A 20 6.72 4.37 7.64
CA TYR A 20 7.74 4.01 6.65
C TYR A 20 8.49 5.25 6.16
N MET A 21 7.78 6.33 5.81
CA MET A 21 8.39 7.59 5.38
C MET A 21 9.28 8.18 6.48
N ALA A 22 8.80 8.29 7.71
CA ALA A 22 9.61 8.80 8.81
C ALA A 22 10.90 7.98 9.04
N ILE A 23 10.82 6.65 9.00
CA ILE A 23 11.99 5.77 9.19
C ILE A 23 13.05 6.00 8.10
N ILE A 24 12.62 6.18 6.86
CA ILE A 24 13.52 6.34 5.71
C ILE A 24 14.06 7.76 5.64
N ASP A 25 13.18 8.76 5.72
CA ASP A 25 13.52 10.16 5.42
C ASP A 25 14.11 10.87 6.63
N ASP A 26 13.50 10.71 7.83
CA ASP A 26 13.93 11.42 9.03
C ASP A 26 15.03 10.67 9.79
N PHE A 27 14.90 9.34 9.87
CA PHE A 27 15.82 8.51 10.66
C PHE A 27 16.92 7.86 9.81
N ASN A 28 16.83 7.91 8.47
CA ASN A 28 17.78 7.29 7.54
C ASN A 28 18.08 5.81 7.89
N LYS A 29 17.02 5.07 8.19
CA LYS A 29 17.05 3.65 8.57
C LYS A 29 16.25 2.80 7.61
N THR A 30 16.52 1.50 7.62
CA THR A 30 15.77 0.52 6.84
C THR A 30 14.64 -0.06 7.70
N PRO A 31 13.37 0.10 7.29
CA PRO A 31 12.25 -0.47 8.01
C PRO A 31 12.16 -1.98 7.80
N LEU A 32 12.12 -2.74 8.90
CA LEU A 32 11.81 -4.17 8.93
C LEU A 32 10.48 -4.36 9.67
N ILE A 33 9.43 -3.84 9.06
CA ILE A 33 8.06 -3.80 9.59
C ILE A 33 7.14 -4.36 8.52
N THR A 34 6.16 -5.18 8.90
CA THR A 34 5.11 -5.62 7.99
C THR A 34 3.99 -4.58 7.93
N TYR A 35 3.36 -4.37 6.78
CA TYR A 35 2.17 -3.53 6.71
C TYR A 35 0.96 -4.31 7.24
N GLY A 36 -0.03 -3.61 7.81
CA GLY A 36 -1.16 -4.23 8.53
C GLY A 36 -1.98 -5.24 7.73
N MET A 37 -2.00 -5.15 6.40
CA MET A 37 -2.74 -6.05 5.52
C MET A 37 -1.97 -7.32 5.11
N PHE A 38 -0.67 -7.41 5.42
CA PHE A 38 0.22 -8.45 4.90
C PHE A 38 -0.26 -9.89 5.10
N ILE A 39 -0.80 -10.23 6.27
CA ILE A 39 -1.31 -11.58 6.56
C ILE A 39 -2.59 -11.85 5.76
N LYS A 40 -3.50 -10.86 5.71
CA LYS A 40 -4.81 -11.00 5.08
C LYS A 40 -4.70 -11.06 3.56
N ASP A 41 -3.79 -10.31 2.96
CA ASP A 41 -3.55 -10.30 1.50
C ASP A 41 -3.05 -11.66 0.99
N LYS A 42 -2.40 -12.45 1.87
CA LYS A 42 -1.96 -13.82 1.53
C LYS A 42 -3.10 -14.84 1.52
N THR A 43 -4.24 -14.55 2.14
CA THR A 43 -5.33 -15.52 2.27
C THR A 43 -6.03 -15.77 0.94
N ARG A 44 -6.45 -17.02 0.70
CA ARG A 44 -7.21 -17.39 -0.51
C ARG A 44 -8.48 -16.54 -0.65
N LYS A 45 -9.20 -16.32 0.46
CA LYS A 45 -10.42 -15.50 0.51
C LYS A 45 -10.18 -14.09 -0.03
N PHE A 46 -9.08 -13.45 0.34
CA PHE A 46 -8.77 -12.10 -0.13
C PHE A 46 -8.38 -12.09 -1.62
N LYS A 47 -7.55 -13.04 -2.05
CA LYS A 47 -7.11 -13.15 -3.45
C LYS A 47 -8.22 -13.49 -4.44
N SER A 48 -9.26 -14.21 -4.00
CA SER A 48 -10.39 -14.58 -4.86
C SER A 48 -11.58 -13.61 -4.78
N ASP A 49 -11.49 -12.57 -3.95
CA ASP A 49 -12.58 -11.62 -3.77
C ASP A 49 -12.65 -10.64 -4.95
N ILE A 50 -13.69 -10.77 -5.77
CA ILE A 50 -13.92 -9.94 -6.97
C ILE A 50 -14.19 -8.47 -6.64
N PHE A 51 -14.60 -8.16 -5.41
CA PHE A 51 -14.87 -6.77 -4.99
C PHE A 51 -13.61 -6.03 -4.57
N LYS A 52 -12.44 -6.69 -4.54
CA LYS A 52 -11.15 -6.03 -4.34
C LYS A 52 -10.66 -5.50 -5.68
N THR A 53 -10.51 -4.18 -5.76
CA THR A 53 -9.97 -3.49 -6.94
C THR A 53 -8.60 -4.01 -7.36
N GLN A 54 -7.78 -4.43 -6.39
CA GLN A 54 -6.46 -5.05 -6.61
C GLN A 54 -6.51 -6.38 -7.38
N ASN A 55 -7.67 -7.06 -7.38
CA ASN A 55 -7.87 -8.33 -8.09
C ASN A 55 -8.51 -8.13 -9.47
N TRP A 56 -8.76 -6.90 -9.90
CA TRP A 56 -9.36 -6.62 -11.20
C TRP A 56 -8.34 -6.84 -12.32
N LYS A 57 -8.85 -7.22 -13.51
CA LYS A 57 -8.00 -7.38 -14.69
C LYS A 57 -7.54 -6.01 -15.14
N TYR A 58 -6.23 -5.85 -15.34
CA TYR A 58 -5.64 -4.67 -15.94
C TYR A 58 -5.39 -4.91 -17.44
N ASP A 59 -5.77 -3.95 -18.27
CA ASP A 59 -5.58 -3.93 -19.72
C ASP A 59 -4.48 -2.93 -20.06
N GLU A 60 -3.26 -3.44 -20.20
CA GLU A 60 -2.05 -2.63 -20.42
C GLU A 60 -2.08 -1.81 -21.72
N LEU A 61 -2.82 -2.26 -22.74
CA LEU A 61 -2.89 -1.57 -24.03
C LEU A 61 -3.70 -0.27 -23.95
N ASN A 62 -4.74 -0.27 -23.13
CA ASN A 62 -5.65 0.87 -22.98
C ASN A 62 -5.38 1.66 -21.69
N ASP A 63 -4.51 1.16 -20.81
CA ASP A 63 -4.28 1.69 -19.45
C ASP A 63 -5.58 1.76 -18.61
N GLU A 64 -6.31 0.63 -18.57
CA GLU A 64 -7.61 0.55 -17.92
C GLU A 64 -7.76 -0.69 -17.03
N PHE A 65 -8.49 -0.55 -15.93
CA PHE A 65 -8.99 -1.69 -15.16
C PHE A 65 -10.36 -2.12 -15.67
N ILE A 66 -10.57 -3.43 -15.74
CA ILE A 66 -11.86 -4.05 -16.07
C ILE A 66 -12.44 -4.61 -14.78
N CYS A 67 -13.51 -3.98 -14.30
CA CYS A 67 -14.16 -4.43 -13.07
C CYS A 67 -15.11 -5.62 -13.33
N PRO A 68 -15.63 -6.31 -12.28
CA PRO A 68 -16.38 -7.56 -12.44
C PRO A 68 -17.69 -7.44 -13.22
N ASN A 69 -18.22 -6.23 -13.40
CA ASN A 69 -19.39 -5.97 -14.24
C ASN A 69 -19.04 -5.62 -15.70
N ASN A 70 -17.80 -5.86 -16.12
CA ASN A 70 -17.23 -5.52 -17.43
C ASN A 70 -17.18 -4.01 -17.75
N LYS A 71 -17.30 -3.12 -16.76
CA LYS A 71 -17.02 -1.70 -16.96
C LYS A 71 -15.52 -1.43 -16.95
N ARG A 72 -15.08 -0.64 -17.93
CA ARG A 72 -13.71 -0.13 -18.06
C ARG A 72 -13.52 1.15 -17.24
N ILE A 73 -12.41 1.20 -16.52
CA ILE A 73 -12.08 2.28 -15.58
C ILE A 73 -10.64 2.71 -15.86
N GLY A 74 -10.48 3.80 -16.59
CA GLY A 74 -9.19 4.45 -16.83
C GLY A 74 -8.82 5.43 -15.72
N PHE A 75 -7.56 5.86 -15.75
CA PHE A 75 -7.05 6.92 -14.88
C PHE A 75 -7.84 8.22 -15.08
N LYS A 76 -8.25 8.86 -13.98
CA LYS A 76 -9.01 10.11 -14.02
C LYS A 76 -8.15 11.34 -13.73
N ARG A 77 -7.46 11.32 -12.59
CA ARG A 77 -6.59 12.40 -12.09
C ARG A 77 -5.89 11.93 -10.83
N TYR A 78 -4.77 12.55 -10.52
CA TYR A 78 -4.18 12.49 -9.19
C TYR A 78 -5.13 13.11 -8.16
N ALA A 79 -5.26 12.47 -7.01
CA ALA A 79 -5.96 13.00 -5.87
C ALA A 79 -5.09 12.87 -4.62
N TYR A 80 -5.33 13.74 -3.64
CA TYR A 80 -4.72 13.60 -2.33
C TYR A 80 -5.74 13.90 -1.25
N ARG A 81 -5.49 13.38 -0.04
CA ARG A 81 -6.26 13.70 1.16
C ARG A 81 -5.34 13.86 2.34
N ASN A 82 -5.68 14.80 3.21
CA ASN A 82 -5.04 14.92 4.52
C ASN A 82 -5.86 14.12 5.53
N ASP A 83 -5.18 13.40 6.42
CA ASP A 83 -5.85 12.77 7.55
C ASP A 83 -6.04 13.74 8.73
N ARG A 84 -6.61 13.24 9.83
CA ARG A 84 -6.85 14.04 11.05
C ARG A 84 -5.56 14.65 11.62
N TYR A 85 -4.41 14.03 11.36
CA TYR A 85 -3.10 14.46 11.87
C TYR A 85 -2.34 15.32 10.86
N GLY A 86 -2.98 15.69 9.73
CA GLY A 86 -2.39 16.56 8.71
C GLY A 86 -1.49 15.84 7.70
N PHE A 87 -1.41 14.51 7.73
CA PHE A 87 -0.59 13.78 6.79
C PHE A 87 -1.28 13.64 5.44
N LYS A 88 -0.58 14.06 4.38
CA LYS A 88 -1.03 13.99 2.99
C LYS A 88 -0.79 12.59 2.42
N ARG A 89 -1.83 11.97 1.87
CA ARG A 89 -1.79 10.70 1.13
C ARG A 89 -2.24 10.93 -0.30
N ASP A 90 -1.50 10.38 -1.24
CA ASP A 90 -1.84 10.41 -2.66
C ASP A 90 -2.68 9.16 -3.05
N PHE A 91 -3.62 9.33 -3.99
CA PHE A 91 -4.57 8.34 -4.48
C PHE A 91 -4.74 8.41 -6.00
#